data_AF-A0A662WNX3-F1
#
_entry.id   AF-A0A662WNX3-F1
#
_cell.length_a   1.000
_cell.length_b   1.000
_cell.length_c   1.000
_cell.angle_alpha   90.00
_cell.angle_beta   90.00
_cell.angle_gamma   90.00
#
_symmetry.space_group_name_H-M   'P 1'
#
loop_
_entity.id
_entity.type
_entity.pdbx_description
1 polymer ?
#
loop_
_entity_poly.entity_id
_entity_poly.type
_entity_poly.pdbx_seq_one_letter_code
_entity_poly.pdbx_strand_id
1 'polypeptide(L)'
;MAAKPYKRSDYSELEASPKKRKSSRQNGRLSLREAMQFELSSWTLDEYFAAVEHDEFFLSVQIAFDLEMVPGDLNAVPDVAERKKAVEEKFYVAGDSARAMFAQSLADAEADLVGAIKTVRNIQACVDCLVGGSSDGAMNRLFAHYDIGDEDTAEFQTTTVSAFALRELAVKLGPAVITNLAGYIKVNPAMDGHLFELWVVASLTWKSTDGLEYRFRDTTGKPLLLKRRPEKYFDPTKDVITDIDRYFLPIKWNQAGYDAVYIVFDETKSRLRYIFLQITRANTHSFIPEPFVQVLHLLGENKQSVGAVELWFVVPQAILSQFSTRAVDSLSFRENEVDVAFPESSGGGTSSAKVESQVAVVGVDYRCTWP
;
A
#
# COMPACT_ATOMS: atom_id res chain seq x y z
N MET A 1 -9.15 -40.77 -4.69
CA MET A 1 -9.36 -40.95 -3.23
C MET A 1 -10.48 -40.02 -2.83
N ALA A 2 -11.53 -40.57 -2.23
CA ALA A 2 -12.81 -39.93 -2.02
C ALA A 2 -12.78 -38.84 -0.93
N ALA A 3 -13.37 -37.69 -1.24
CA ALA A 3 -13.66 -36.63 -0.29
C ALA A 3 -14.74 -37.10 0.71
N LYS A 4 -14.50 -36.88 2.02
CA LYS A 4 -15.49 -37.11 3.07
C LYS A 4 -16.35 -35.85 3.27
N PRO A 5 -17.67 -35.98 3.51
CA PRO A 5 -18.57 -34.85 3.64
C PRO A 5 -18.45 -34.17 5.00
N TYR A 6 -18.47 -32.84 4.99
CA TYR A 6 -18.56 -31.98 6.16
C TYR A 6 -19.93 -32.16 6.82
N LYS A 7 -19.95 -32.59 8.10
CA LYS A 7 -21.18 -32.68 8.89
C LYS A 7 -21.55 -31.28 9.39
N ARG A 8 -22.76 -30.86 9.02
CA ARG A 8 -23.49 -29.72 9.59
C ARG A 8 -23.79 -30.04 11.06
N SER A 9 -23.22 -29.29 12.01
CA SER A 9 -23.64 -29.33 13.42
C SER A 9 -24.49 -28.10 13.73
N ASP A 10 -25.59 -28.35 14.43
CA ASP A 10 -26.64 -27.42 14.76
C ASP A 10 -26.15 -26.18 15.54
N TYR A 11 -26.60 -25.01 15.12
CA TYR A 11 -26.54 -23.78 15.90
C TYR A 11 -27.47 -23.94 17.11
N SER A 12 -26.88 -24.12 18.30
CA SER A 12 -27.54 -23.88 19.58
C SER A 12 -26.71 -22.86 20.35
N GLU A 13 -27.41 -21.88 20.92
CA GLU A 13 -26.91 -20.70 21.60
C GLU A 13 -25.74 -21.00 22.55
N LEU A 14 -24.55 -20.46 22.25
CA LEU A 14 -23.45 -20.40 23.19
C LEU A 14 -23.46 -19.02 23.86
N GLU A 15 -24.10 -18.95 25.02
CA GLU A 15 -23.93 -17.86 25.97
C GLU A 15 -22.44 -17.70 26.32
N ALA A 16 -21.86 -16.56 25.97
CA ALA A 16 -20.51 -16.19 26.37
C ALA A 16 -20.42 -16.02 27.90
N SER A 17 -19.86 -17.01 28.59
CA SER A 17 -19.55 -16.92 30.03
C SER A 17 -18.24 -16.17 30.27
N PRO A 18 -18.22 -15.03 30.99
CA PRO A 18 -16.99 -14.31 31.29
C PRO A 18 -16.23 -15.00 32.44
N LYS A 19 -14.99 -15.46 32.17
CA LYS A 19 -14.08 -16.00 33.21
C LYS A 19 -13.59 -14.87 34.13
N LYS A 20 -14.20 -14.75 35.32
CA LYS A 20 -13.76 -13.84 36.40
C LYS A 20 -12.49 -14.36 37.09
N ARG A 21 -11.35 -13.69 36.90
CA ARG A 21 -10.19 -13.81 37.83
C ARG A 21 -10.38 -12.85 39.00
N LYS A 22 -10.51 -13.38 40.22
CA LYS A 22 -10.59 -12.60 41.47
C LYS A 22 -9.20 -12.05 41.83
N SER A 23 -9.06 -10.73 41.95
CA SER A 23 -8.04 -10.12 42.81
C SER A 23 -8.74 -9.38 43.93
N SER A 24 -8.22 -9.52 45.15
CA SER A 24 -8.78 -8.92 46.36
C SER A 24 -7.76 -7.97 46.97
N ARG A 25 -8.13 -6.70 47.09
CA ARG A 25 -7.94 -5.82 48.27
C ARG A 25 -8.43 -4.40 47.95
N GLN A 26 -9.35 -3.92 48.77
CA GLN A 26 -9.94 -2.57 48.73
C GLN A 26 -8.97 -1.53 49.32
N ASN A 27 -8.84 -0.37 48.68
CA ASN A 27 -9.30 0.92 49.25
C ASN A 27 -8.98 2.11 48.32
N GLY A 28 -9.98 2.99 48.13
CA GLY A 28 -9.78 4.41 47.82
C GLY A 28 -9.99 4.84 46.36
N ARG A 29 -11.23 5.22 46.03
CA ARG A 29 -11.66 6.11 44.91
C ARG A 29 -10.82 6.11 43.63
N LEU A 30 -11.32 5.41 42.61
CA LEU A 30 -11.40 5.86 41.21
C LEU A 30 -12.47 4.99 40.55
N SER A 31 -13.55 5.60 40.04
CA SER A 31 -14.50 4.92 39.17
C SER A 31 -13.83 4.68 37.82
N LEU A 32 -13.01 3.64 37.73
CA LEU A 32 -12.58 3.06 36.47
C LEU A 32 -13.86 2.54 35.81
N ARG A 33 -14.29 3.17 34.71
CA ARG A 33 -15.17 2.49 33.75
C ARG A 33 -14.47 1.16 33.45
N GLU A 34 -15.11 0.05 33.76
CA GLU A 34 -14.63 -1.28 33.36
C GLU A 34 -14.61 -1.29 31.82
N ALA A 35 -13.48 -0.91 31.24
CA ALA A 35 -13.25 -1.07 29.82
C ALA A 35 -13.19 -2.58 29.58
N MET A 36 -14.27 -3.14 29.04
CA MET A 36 -14.26 -4.52 28.59
C MET A 36 -13.27 -4.63 27.43
N GLN A 37 -12.15 -5.30 27.65
CA GLN A 37 -11.20 -5.62 26.62
C GLN A 37 -11.74 -6.83 25.85
N PHE A 38 -12.23 -6.60 24.65
CA PHE A 38 -12.57 -7.67 23.71
C PHE A 38 -11.33 -7.97 22.88
N GLU A 39 -10.84 -9.20 22.99
CA GLU A 39 -9.89 -9.76 22.04
C GLU A 39 -10.70 -10.21 20.83
N LEU A 40 -10.40 -9.62 19.68
CA LEU A 40 -11.02 -9.95 18.41
C LEU A 40 -9.88 -10.36 17.48
N SER A 41 -9.94 -11.59 16.97
CA SER A 41 -9.00 -12.08 15.96
C SER A 41 -9.10 -11.22 14.70
N SER A 42 -8.02 -11.18 13.92
CA SER A 42 -7.98 -10.44 12.67
C SER A 42 -8.89 -11.07 11.60
N TRP A 43 -9.39 -10.25 10.68
CA TRP A 43 -10.33 -10.67 9.64
C TRP A 43 -9.71 -10.54 8.26
N THR A 44 -9.91 -11.56 7.44
CA THR A 44 -9.53 -11.59 6.03
C THR A 44 -10.49 -10.75 5.17
N LEU A 45 -10.04 -10.40 3.96
CA LEU A 45 -10.89 -9.69 2.98
C LEU A 45 -12.17 -10.48 2.65
N ASP A 46 -12.09 -11.80 2.54
CA ASP A 46 -13.23 -12.67 2.25
C ASP A 46 -14.26 -12.65 3.40
N GLU A 47 -13.80 -12.60 4.65
CA GLU A 47 -14.69 -12.47 5.81
C GLU A 47 -15.40 -11.11 5.84
N TYR A 48 -14.71 -10.03 5.44
CA TYR A 48 -15.38 -8.74 5.28
C TYR A 48 -16.40 -8.73 4.15
N PHE A 49 -16.09 -9.36 3.01
CA PHE A 49 -17.03 -9.53 1.91
C PHE A 49 -18.27 -10.29 2.35
N ALA A 50 -18.11 -11.38 3.12
CA ALA A 50 -19.24 -12.13 3.67
C ALA A 50 -20.07 -11.28 4.64
N ALA A 51 -19.44 -10.44 5.47
CA ALA A 51 -20.16 -9.60 6.42
C ALA A 51 -21.02 -8.52 5.73
N VAL A 52 -20.49 -7.83 4.72
CA VAL A 52 -21.22 -6.73 4.06
C VAL A 52 -22.31 -7.19 3.10
N GLU A 53 -22.40 -8.49 2.81
CA GLU A 53 -23.56 -9.10 2.13
C GLU A 53 -24.81 -9.05 3.00
N HIS A 54 -24.68 -8.94 4.33
CA HIS A 54 -25.82 -8.84 5.23
C HIS A 54 -26.32 -7.39 5.36
N ASP A 55 -27.52 -7.11 4.84
CA ASP A 55 -28.10 -5.77 4.78
C ASP A 55 -28.20 -5.07 6.15
N GLU A 56 -28.73 -5.76 7.17
CA GLU A 56 -28.88 -5.20 8.52
C GLU A 56 -27.53 -4.83 9.14
N PHE A 57 -26.53 -5.69 8.95
CA PHE A 57 -25.17 -5.41 9.41
C PHE A 57 -24.59 -4.22 8.65
N PHE A 58 -24.65 -4.22 7.32
CA PHE A 58 -24.09 -3.14 6.51
C PHE A 58 -24.71 -1.78 6.85
N LEU A 59 -26.03 -1.70 6.99
CA LEU A 59 -26.72 -0.47 7.40
C LEU A 59 -26.22 0.06 8.75
N SER A 60 -25.83 -0.82 9.67
CA SER A 60 -25.30 -0.44 10.99
C SER A 60 -23.88 0.14 10.93
N VAL A 61 -23.09 -0.22 9.90
CA VAL A 61 -21.69 0.18 9.75
C VAL A 61 -21.45 1.10 8.55
N GLN A 62 -22.48 1.42 7.76
CA GLN A 62 -22.36 2.19 6.51
C GLN A 62 -21.68 3.55 6.70
N ILE A 63 -21.85 4.17 7.88
CA ILE A 63 -21.22 5.46 8.23
C ILE A 63 -19.69 5.40 8.24
N ALA A 64 -19.12 4.20 8.33
CA ALA A 64 -17.69 3.98 8.28
C ALA A 64 -17.15 4.01 6.84
N PHE A 65 -18.03 3.93 5.84
CA PHE A 65 -17.70 3.95 4.42
C PHE A 65 -18.17 5.29 3.83
N ASP A 66 -17.27 6.01 3.14
CA ASP A 66 -17.56 7.32 2.53
C ASP A 66 -18.41 7.17 1.25
N LEU A 67 -19.52 6.45 1.32
CA LEU A 67 -20.45 6.25 0.21
C LEU A 67 -21.38 7.45 0.05
N GLU A 68 -21.57 7.90 -1.19
CA GLU A 68 -22.54 8.95 -1.50
C GLU A 68 -23.96 8.44 -1.24
N MET A 69 -24.62 9.00 -0.23
CA MET A 69 -26.01 8.67 0.08
C MET A 69 -26.94 9.25 -1.00
N VAL A 70 -27.83 8.42 -1.55
CA VAL A 70 -28.85 8.87 -2.49
C VAL A 70 -29.78 9.88 -1.80
N PRO A 71 -29.95 11.11 -2.33
CA PRO A 71 -30.81 12.10 -1.71
C PRO A 71 -32.27 11.61 -1.65
N GLY A 72 -32.79 11.37 -0.45
CA GLY A 72 -34.20 11.06 -0.22
C GLY A 72 -34.50 9.67 0.36
N ASP A 73 -33.51 8.77 0.44
CA ASP A 73 -33.66 7.47 1.11
C ASP A 73 -32.41 7.09 1.92
N LEU A 74 -32.44 7.39 3.22
CA LEU A 74 -31.37 7.08 4.18
C LEU A 74 -31.22 5.58 4.48
N ASN A 75 -32.17 4.75 4.03
CA ASN A 75 -32.18 3.30 4.28
C ASN A 75 -31.99 2.48 2.99
N ALA A 76 -31.78 3.13 1.85
CA ALA A 76 -31.46 2.44 0.60
C ALA A 76 -30.11 1.73 0.77
N VAL A 77 -30.16 0.39 0.81
CA VAL A 77 -28.94 -0.41 0.95
C VAL A 77 -28.24 -0.45 -0.41
N PRO A 78 -26.97 -0.01 -0.52
CA PRO A 78 -26.22 -0.07 -1.78
C PRO A 78 -26.17 -1.48 -2.35
N ASP A 79 -25.87 -1.62 -3.64
CA ASP A 79 -25.70 -2.95 -4.22
C ASP A 79 -24.51 -3.68 -3.57
N VAL A 80 -24.58 -5.02 -3.49
CA VAL A 80 -23.51 -5.83 -2.88
C VAL A 80 -22.16 -5.58 -3.56
N ALA A 81 -22.13 -5.36 -4.89
CA ALA A 81 -20.89 -5.05 -5.59
C ALA A 81 -20.30 -3.71 -5.16
N GLU A 82 -21.13 -2.69 -4.92
CA GLU A 82 -20.69 -1.38 -4.42
C GLU A 82 -20.14 -1.49 -3.00
N ARG A 83 -20.80 -2.28 -2.13
CA ARG A 83 -20.32 -2.54 -0.76
C ARG A 83 -18.97 -3.24 -0.77
N LYS A 84 -18.82 -4.30 -1.58
CA LYS A 84 -17.55 -5.02 -1.72
C LYS A 84 -16.44 -4.12 -2.24
N LYS A 85 -16.74 -3.27 -3.22
CA LYS A 85 -15.78 -2.27 -3.71
C LYS A 85 -15.37 -1.29 -2.60
N ALA A 86 -16.30 -0.79 -1.79
CA ALA A 86 -15.99 0.09 -0.67
C ALA A 86 -15.11 -0.59 0.40
N VAL A 87 -15.39 -1.86 0.70
CA VAL A 87 -14.55 -2.70 1.58
C VAL A 87 -13.16 -2.87 1.01
N GLU A 88 -13.03 -3.22 -0.27
CA GLU A 88 -11.74 -3.42 -0.94
C GLU A 88 -10.90 -2.13 -0.95
N GLU A 89 -11.51 -0.98 -1.25
CA GLU A 89 -10.83 0.32 -1.20
C GLU A 89 -10.34 0.64 0.21
N LYS A 90 -11.15 0.37 1.24
CA LYS A 90 -10.80 0.63 2.63
C LYS A 90 -9.80 -0.38 3.21
N PHE A 91 -9.81 -1.62 2.72
CA PHE A 91 -8.93 -2.70 3.18
C PHE A 91 -7.45 -2.35 3.00
N TYR A 92 -7.09 -1.48 2.06
CA TYR A 92 -5.72 -0.99 1.94
C TYR A 92 -5.18 -0.36 3.22
N VAL A 93 -6.03 0.44 3.91
CA VAL A 93 -5.68 1.14 5.14
C VAL A 93 -6.09 0.33 6.36
N ALA A 94 -7.36 -0.08 6.45
CA ALA A 94 -7.88 -0.81 7.60
C ALA A 94 -7.32 -2.22 7.72
N GLY A 95 -7.03 -2.86 6.58
CA GLY A 95 -6.61 -4.25 6.44
C GLY A 95 -7.35 -5.17 7.40
N ASP A 96 -6.62 -6.00 8.13
CA ASP A 96 -7.21 -7.08 8.94
C ASP A 96 -7.81 -6.59 10.29
N SER A 97 -7.88 -5.28 10.51
CA SER A 97 -8.51 -4.67 11.70
C SER A 97 -10.00 -4.42 11.46
N ALA A 98 -10.85 -5.31 11.99
CA ALA A 98 -12.30 -5.14 11.89
C ALA A 98 -12.80 -3.84 12.55
N ARG A 99 -12.09 -3.34 13.56
CA ARG A 99 -12.40 -2.05 14.18
C ARG A 99 -12.15 -0.89 13.22
N ALA A 100 -11.01 -0.90 12.53
CA ALA A 100 -10.72 0.12 11.51
C ALA A 100 -11.68 -0.01 10.32
N MET A 101 -12.05 -1.25 9.95
CA MET A 101 -12.96 -1.51 8.84
C MET A 101 -14.39 -1.02 9.10
N PHE A 102 -14.96 -1.29 10.28
CA PHE A 102 -16.39 -1.09 10.52
C PHE A 102 -16.76 0.02 11.51
N ALA A 103 -15.80 0.52 12.31
CA ALA A 103 -16.09 1.52 13.35
C ALA A 103 -15.43 2.88 13.14
N GLN A 104 -14.56 3.03 12.14
CA GLN A 104 -13.82 4.25 11.86
C GLN A 104 -14.07 4.70 10.43
N SER A 105 -14.04 6.00 10.13
CA SER A 105 -13.95 6.45 8.74
C SER A 105 -12.59 6.05 8.14
N LEU A 106 -12.43 6.11 6.82
CA LEU A 106 -11.12 5.88 6.19
C LEU A 106 -10.06 6.86 6.71
N ALA A 107 -10.42 8.14 6.85
CA ALA A 107 -9.54 9.18 7.37
C ALA A 107 -9.14 8.95 8.83
N ASP A 108 -10.07 8.50 9.68
CA ASP A 108 -9.77 8.19 11.08
C ASP A 108 -8.85 6.97 11.21
N ALA A 109 -9.10 5.92 10.42
CA ALA A 109 -8.25 4.73 10.39
C ALA A 109 -6.82 5.08 9.93
N GLU A 110 -6.69 5.94 8.92
CA GLU A 110 -5.40 6.44 8.45
C GLU A 110 -4.68 7.24 9.55
N ALA A 111 -5.38 8.20 10.18
CA ALA A 111 -4.82 9.03 11.23
C ALA A 111 -4.35 8.21 12.45
N ASP A 112 -5.13 7.20 12.85
CA ASP A 112 -4.80 6.29 13.95
C ASP A 112 -3.56 5.45 13.63
N LEU A 113 -3.46 4.91 12.42
CA LEU A 113 -2.30 4.14 11.96
C LEU A 113 -1.06 5.01 11.89
N VAL A 114 -1.14 6.19 11.26
CA VAL A 114 -0.03 7.15 11.18
C VAL A 114 0.42 7.57 12.59
N GLY A 115 -0.52 7.77 13.51
CA GLY A 115 -0.25 8.03 14.92
C GLY A 115 0.55 6.91 15.58
N ALA A 116 0.10 5.65 15.43
CA ALA A 116 0.80 4.47 15.94
C ALA A 116 2.20 4.31 15.32
N ILE A 117 2.33 4.50 14.01
CA ILE A 117 3.60 4.39 13.30
C ILE A 117 4.59 5.44 13.80
N LYS A 118 4.16 6.67 14.07
CA LYS A 118 5.01 7.73 14.62
C LYS A 118 5.64 7.35 15.96
N THR A 119 4.97 6.58 16.81
CA THR A 119 5.51 6.18 18.12
C THR A 119 6.51 5.02 18.05
N VAL A 120 6.55 4.28 16.94
CA VAL A 120 7.51 3.17 16.74
C VAL A 120 8.95 3.70 16.71
N ARG A 121 9.74 3.32 17.71
CA ARG A 121 11.18 3.63 17.80
C ARG A 121 12.07 2.48 17.31
N ASN A 122 11.65 1.25 17.57
CA ASN A 122 12.35 0.04 17.18
C ASN A 122 11.31 -1.02 16.83
N ILE A 123 11.15 -1.30 15.53
CA ILE A 123 10.18 -2.29 15.07
C ILE A 123 10.58 -3.72 15.42
N GLN A 124 11.87 -4.01 15.58
CA GLN A 124 12.32 -5.34 16.01
C GLN A 124 11.76 -5.63 17.41
N ALA A 125 11.76 -4.65 18.31
CA ALA A 125 11.10 -4.76 19.61
C ALA A 125 9.55 -4.81 19.52
N CYS A 126 8.97 -4.25 18.45
CA CYS A 126 7.54 -4.36 18.15
C CYS A 126 7.14 -5.69 17.48
N VAL A 127 8.10 -6.42 16.91
CA VAL A 127 7.88 -7.74 16.29
C VAL A 127 8.25 -8.86 17.27
N ASP A 128 9.28 -8.66 18.10
CA ASP A 128 9.80 -9.60 19.11
C ASP A 128 8.96 -9.69 20.41
N CYS A 129 7.75 -9.10 20.46
CA CYS A 129 6.80 -9.25 21.55
C CYS A 129 7.29 -8.87 22.97
N LEU A 130 7.53 -7.58 23.27
CA LEU A 130 7.67 -7.11 24.66
C LEU A 130 6.91 -5.81 24.98
N VAL A 131 5.76 -5.54 24.36
CA VAL A 131 4.89 -4.46 24.86
C VAL A 131 3.42 -4.88 24.87
N GLY A 132 2.89 -5.11 26.08
CA GLY A 132 1.50 -5.52 26.30
C GLY A 132 0.47 -4.54 25.73
N GLY A 133 -0.73 -5.07 25.46
CA GLY A 133 -1.83 -4.43 24.74
C GLY A 133 -2.45 -3.16 25.33
N SER A 134 -1.87 -2.59 26.39
CA SER A 134 -2.31 -1.34 27.05
C SER A 134 -1.28 -0.22 27.00
N SER A 135 -0.16 -0.38 26.29
CA SER A 135 0.82 0.68 26.11
C SER A 135 0.44 1.62 24.95
N ASP A 136 0.89 2.87 25.00
CA ASP A 136 0.83 3.81 23.86
C ASP A 136 1.63 3.32 22.62
N GLY A 137 2.38 2.23 22.77
CA GLY A 137 3.07 1.49 21.71
C GLY A 137 2.39 0.17 21.32
N ALA A 138 1.08 0.03 21.57
CA ALA A 138 0.35 -1.22 21.37
C ALA A 138 0.46 -1.75 19.92
N MET A 139 1.17 -2.87 19.80
CA MET A 139 1.38 -3.66 18.58
C MET A 139 0.07 -4.07 17.88
N ASN A 140 -1.04 -4.17 18.61
CA ASN A 140 -2.35 -4.56 18.10
C ASN A 140 -2.92 -3.60 17.03
N ARG A 141 -2.31 -2.42 16.86
CA ARG A 141 -2.69 -1.46 15.83
C ARG A 141 -1.88 -1.61 14.54
N LEU A 142 -0.73 -2.29 14.57
CA LEU A 142 0.19 -2.40 13.42
C LEU A 142 0.31 -3.83 12.91
N PHE A 143 -0.04 -4.81 13.74
CA PHE A 143 0.02 -6.22 13.41
C PHE A 143 -1.31 -6.91 13.66
N ALA A 144 -1.66 -7.76 12.71
CA ALA A 144 -2.80 -8.66 12.72
C ALA A 144 -2.39 -10.03 13.22
N HIS A 145 -3.32 -10.72 13.88
CA HIS A 145 -3.11 -12.03 14.50
C HIS A 145 -4.23 -12.98 14.07
N TYR A 146 -3.82 -14.09 13.46
CA TYR A 146 -4.69 -15.17 13.02
C TYR A 146 -4.44 -16.41 13.85
N ASP A 147 -5.50 -16.98 14.40
CA ASP A 147 -5.46 -18.24 15.13
C ASP A 147 -5.32 -19.38 14.10
N ILE A 148 -4.17 -20.05 14.07
CA ILE A 148 -3.87 -21.12 13.09
C ILE A 148 -3.69 -22.49 13.73
N GLY A 149 -3.62 -22.56 15.06
CA GLY A 149 -3.53 -23.79 15.81
C GLY A 149 -4.88 -24.47 16.05
N ASP A 150 -4.82 -25.77 16.38
CA ASP A 150 -5.95 -26.51 16.95
C ASP A 150 -6.24 -26.00 18.39
N GLU A 151 -7.39 -26.32 18.98
CA GLU A 151 -7.82 -25.80 20.31
C GLU A 151 -6.76 -25.97 21.43
N ASP A 152 -5.85 -26.95 21.28
CA ASP A 152 -4.79 -27.29 22.23
C ASP A 152 -3.42 -26.64 21.94
N THR A 153 -3.26 -25.98 20.79
CA THR A 153 -2.01 -25.33 20.36
C THR A 153 -2.25 -23.84 20.14
N ALA A 154 -1.64 -23.00 20.97
CA ALA A 154 -1.65 -21.55 20.80
C ALA A 154 -0.70 -21.13 19.68
N GLU A 155 -0.96 -21.59 18.46
CA GLU A 155 -0.25 -21.16 17.25
C GLU A 155 -0.99 -19.99 16.62
N PHE A 156 -0.26 -18.90 16.43
CA PHE A 156 -0.77 -17.69 15.80
C PHE A 156 0.13 -17.30 14.64
N GLN A 157 -0.49 -16.82 13.56
CA GLN A 157 0.23 -16.18 12.46
C GLN A 157 0.12 -14.66 12.63
N THR A 158 1.27 -14.00 12.75
CA THR A 158 1.35 -12.54 12.75
C THR A 158 1.62 -12.03 11.34
N THR A 159 0.90 -10.99 10.94
CA THR A 159 1.17 -10.20 9.72
C THR A 159 1.05 -8.72 10.04
N THR A 160 1.54 -7.84 9.17
CA THR A 160 1.19 -6.42 9.27
C THR A 160 -0.30 -6.22 9.03
N VAL A 161 -0.92 -5.35 9.81
CA VAL A 161 -2.37 -5.14 9.79
C VAL A 161 -2.89 -4.72 8.42
N SER A 162 -2.10 -3.97 7.64
CA SER A 162 -2.49 -3.50 6.32
C SER A 162 -1.28 -3.17 5.45
N ALA A 163 -1.48 -3.14 4.13
CA ALA A 163 -0.46 -2.75 3.16
C ALA A 163 -0.02 -1.28 3.37
N PHE A 164 -0.96 -0.39 3.73
CA PHE A 164 -0.66 0.98 4.12
C PHE A 164 0.30 1.04 5.31
N ALA A 165 0.00 0.31 6.39
CA ALA A 165 0.84 0.31 7.59
C ALA A 165 2.26 -0.20 7.30
N LEU A 166 2.37 -1.28 6.51
CA LEU A 166 3.65 -1.84 6.11
C LEU A 166 4.46 -0.83 5.26
N ARG A 167 3.82 -0.13 4.32
CA ARG A 167 4.46 0.91 3.51
C ARG A 167 4.98 2.07 4.34
N GLU A 168 4.14 2.61 5.23
CA GLU A 168 4.50 3.71 6.12
C GLU A 168 5.67 3.33 7.05
N LEU A 169 5.67 2.09 7.56
CA LEU A 169 6.80 1.56 8.34
C LEU A 169 8.08 1.47 7.49
N ALA A 170 7.98 1.02 6.24
CA ALA A 170 9.10 0.95 5.30
C ALA A 170 9.68 2.33 5.00
N VAL A 171 8.83 3.32 4.72
CA VAL A 171 9.26 4.70 4.47
C VAL A 171 9.93 5.32 5.71
N LYS A 172 9.37 5.09 6.89
CA LYS A 172 9.89 5.65 8.15
C LYS A 172 11.21 5.00 8.59
N LEU A 173 11.25 3.67 8.60
CA LEU A 173 12.33 2.88 9.21
C LEU A 173 13.30 2.31 8.18
N GLY A 174 12.98 2.47 6.89
CA GLY A 174 13.82 2.11 5.78
C GLY A 174 13.79 0.64 5.36
N PRO A 175 14.39 0.29 4.21
CA PRO A 175 14.44 -1.05 3.62
C PRO A 175 14.81 -2.19 4.55
N ALA A 176 15.64 -1.96 5.57
CA ALA A 176 16.03 -3.00 6.52
C ALA A 176 14.83 -3.61 7.26
N VAL A 177 13.77 -2.83 7.51
CA VAL A 177 12.55 -3.34 8.16
C VAL A 177 11.86 -4.41 7.34
N ILE A 178 11.84 -4.25 6.01
CA ILE A 178 11.22 -5.19 5.09
C ILE A 178 11.98 -6.51 5.09
N THR A 179 13.31 -6.44 5.08
CA THR A 179 14.17 -7.62 5.20
C THR A 179 13.96 -8.36 6.51
N ASN A 180 13.82 -7.63 7.63
CA ASN A 180 13.59 -8.25 8.94
C ASN A 180 12.19 -8.87 9.03
N LEU A 181 11.14 -8.16 8.60
CA LEU A 181 9.75 -8.62 8.69
C LEU A 181 9.51 -9.95 8.00
N ALA A 182 10.12 -10.16 6.84
CA ALA A 182 10.03 -11.43 6.13
C ALA A 182 10.67 -12.62 6.86
N GLY A 183 11.50 -12.37 7.87
CA GLY A 183 11.96 -13.42 8.80
C GLY A 183 10.92 -13.84 9.83
N TYR A 184 9.85 -13.04 10.01
CA TYR A 184 8.81 -13.24 11.03
C TYR A 184 7.43 -13.54 10.45
N ILE A 185 7.19 -13.23 9.17
CA ILE A 185 5.91 -13.46 8.49
C ILE A 185 6.06 -14.56 7.43
N LYS A 186 5.02 -15.39 7.26
CA LYS A 186 4.96 -16.36 6.16
C LYS A 186 4.77 -15.61 4.84
N VAL A 187 5.84 -15.50 4.05
CA VAL A 187 5.81 -14.83 2.75
C VAL A 187 5.28 -15.81 1.70
N ASN A 188 4.11 -15.52 1.12
CA ASN A 188 3.64 -16.19 -0.09
C ASN A 188 4.12 -15.43 -1.34
N PRO A 189 4.01 -15.99 -2.57
CA PRO A 189 4.49 -15.32 -3.78
C PRO A 189 3.85 -13.95 -4.08
N ALA A 190 2.60 -13.72 -3.67
CA ALA A 190 1.95 -12.42 -3.84
C ALA A 190 2.53 -11.37 -2.87
N MET A 191 2.74 -11.76 -1.62
CA MET A 191 3.42 -10.94 -0.60
C MET A 191 4.87 -10.64 -0.98
N ASP A 192 5.53 -11.56 -1.67
CA ASP A 192 6.91 -11.38 -2.09
C ASP A 192 7.10 -10.22 -3.07
N GLY A 193 6.22 -10.10 -4.07
CA GLY A 193 6.18 -8.96 -4.99
C GLY A 193 6.01 -7.64 -4.23
N HIS A 194 5.04 -7.61 -3.32
CA HIS A 194 4.75 -6.44 -2.52
C HIS A 194 5.91 -6.03 -1.58
N LEU A 195 6.56 -6.98 -0.91
CA LEU A 195 7.73 -6.69 -0.08
C LEU A 195 8.88 -6.10 -0.93
N PHE A 196 9.06 -6.58 -2.16
CA PHE A 196 10.06 -6.00 -3.05
C PHE A 196 9.73 -4.56 -3.46
N GLU A 197 8.48 -4.29 -3.86
CA GLU A 197 8.00 -2.92 -4.16
C GLU A 197 8.30 -1.97 -3.00
N LEU A 198 7.92 -2.38 -1.79
CA LEU A 198 8.13 -1.59 -0.57
C LEU A 198 9.59 -1.38 -0.23
N TRP A 199 10.42 -2.41 -0.41
CA TRP A 199 11.87 -2.30 -0.20
C TRP A 199 12.49 -1.29 -1.17
N VAL A 200 12.08 -1.29 -2.44
CA VAL A 200 12.56 -0.31 -3.44
C VAL A 200 12.08 1.10 -3.08
N VAL A 201 10.80 1.29 -2.76
CA VAL A 201 10.26 2.60 -2.36
C VAL A 201 11.03 3.13 -1.15
N ALA A 202 11.17 2.33 -0.09
CA ALA A 202 11.92 2.73 1.09
C ALA A 202 13.39 3.03 0.79
N SER A 203 14.01 2.29 -0.13
CA SER A 203 15.39 2.54 -0.57
C SER A 203 15.57 3.89 -1.26
N LEU A 204 14.53 4.37 -1.95
CA LEU A 204 14.48 5.64 -2.64
C LEU A 204 14.06 6.80 -1.72
N THR A 205 13.30 6.54 -0.66
CA THR A 205 12.70 7.61 0.16
C THR A 205 13.33 7.80 1.53
N TRP A 206 14.05 6.80 2.03
CA TRP A 206 14.59 6.85 3.40
C TRP A 206 15.60 7.98 3.60
N LYS A 207 15.29 8.83 4.59
CA LYS A 207 16.16 9.90 5.12
C LYS A 207 17.33 9.33 5.94
N SER A 208 18.23 8.60 5.31
CA SER A 208 19.49 8.14 5.91
C SER A 208 20.68 8.84 5.26
N THR A 209 21.64 9.26 6.09
CA THR A 209 22.92 9.88 5.70
C THR A 209 23.96 8.85 5.26
N ASP A 210 23.64 7.56 5.32
CA ASP A 210 24.64 6.48 5.42
C ASP A 210 25.26 6.13 4.06
N GLY A 211 25.07 6.97 3.03
CA GLY A 211 25.70 6.82 1.73
C GLY A 211 25.36 5.51 1.01
N LEU A 212 24.35 4.76 1.47
CA LEU A 212 23.84 3.54 0.84
C LEU A 212 23.08 3.93 -0.44
N GLU A 213 23.83 4.34 -1.46
CA GLU A 213 23.34 4.38 -2.83
C GLU A 213 23.03 2.94 -3.23
N TYR A 214 21.76 2.55 -3.14
CA TYR A 214 21.30 1.31 -3.74
C TYR A 214 21.65 1.37 -5.22
N ARG A 215 22.43 0.39 -5.69
CA ARG A 215 23.01 0.42 -7.02
C ARG A 215 21.98 -0.01 -8.04
N PHE A 216 21.22 0.95 -8.52
CA PHE A 216 20.42 0.79 -9.73
C PHE A 216 21.35 0.67 -10.93
N ARG A 217 21.08 -0.27 -11.82
CA ARG A 217 21.85 -0.49 -13.04
C ARG A 217 20.94 -0.66 -14.23
N ASP A 218 21.31 -0.09 -15.36
CA ASP A 218 20.64 -0.42 -16.61
C ASP A 218 21.05 -1.82 -17.12
N THR A 219 20.46 -2.23 -18.24
CA THR A 219 20.74 -3.51 -18.91
C THR A 219 22.19 -3.66 -19.40
N THR A 220 22.95 -2.56 -19.50
CA THR A 220 24.39 -2.57 -19.83
C THR A 220 25.28 -2.68 -18.60
N GLY A 221 24.69 -2.66 -17.41
CA GLY A 221 25.39 -2.68 -16.12
C GLY A 221 25.85 -1.30 -15.65
N LYS A 222 25.55 -0.24 -16.41
CA LYS A 222 25.90 1.15 -16.06
C LYS A 222 25.07 1.58 -14.84
N PRO A 223 25.71 2.17 -13.81
CA PRO A 223 24.98 2.71 -12.67
C PRO A 223 24.01 3.82 -13.09
N LEU A 224 22.79 3.77 -12.55
CA LEU A 224 21.79 4.82 -12.64
C LEU A 224 21.75 5.59 -11.32
N LEU A 225 21.80 6.92 -11.42
CA LEU A 225 21.77 7.82 -10.27
C LEU A 225 20.33 8.20 -9.94
N LEU A 226 19.57 7.29 -9.33
CA LEU A 226 18.36 7.66 -8.61
C LEU A 226 18.76 8.21 -7.25
N LYS A 227 18.43 9.49 -7.00
CA LYS A 227 18.76 10.14 -5.74
C LYS A 227 17.70 9.79 -4.71
N ARG A 228 18.12 9.56 -3.48
CA ARG A 228 17.17 9.51 -2.37
C ARG A 228 16.48 10.84 -2.21
N ARG A 229 15.15 10.83 -2.18
CA ARG A 229 14.32 12.02 -2.03
C ARG A 229 13.12 11.73 -1.16
N PRO A 230 12.58 12.73 -0.43
CA PRO A 230 11.34 12.54 0.28
C PRO A 230 10.24 12.00 -0.64
N GLU A 231 9.26 11.37 -0.03
CA GLU A 231 8.00 10.98 -0.64
C GLU A 231 6.92 12.06 -0.43
N LYS A 232 5.87 11.97 -1.23
CA LYS A 232 4.56 12.60 -1.00
C LYS A 232 3.48 11.71 -1.60
N TYR A 233 2.46 11.44 -0.81
CA TYR A 233 1.28 10.76 -1.29
C TYR A 233 0.42 11.69 -2.14
N PHE A 234 -0.22 11.13 -3.16
CA PHE A 234 -1.16 11.87 -3.97
C PHE A 234 -2.26 10.95 -4.53
N ASP A 235 -3.44 11.52 -4.73
CA ASP A 235 -4.53 10.94 -5.50
C ASP A 235 -4.38 11.41 -6.96
N PRO A 236 -4.01 10.54 -7.91
CA PRO A 236 -3.83 10.91 -9.32
C PRO A 236 -5.12 11.38 -10.00
N THR A 237 -6.28 11.29 -9.34
CA THR A 237 -7.57 11.77 -9.85
C THR A 237 -7.98 13.13 -9.29
N LYS A 238 -7.31 13.62 -8.24
CA LYS A 238 -7.71 14.85 -7.51
C LYS A 238 -6.58 15.84 -7.30
N ASP A 239 -5.35 15.36 -7.14
CA ASP A 239 -4.24 16.18 -6.70
C ASP A 239 -3.45 16.80 -7.86
N VAL A 240 -3.12 18.08 -7.70
CA VAL A 240 -2.26 18.81 -8.63
C VAL A 240 -0.80 18.67 -8.17
N ILE A 241 0.04 18.06 -9.02
CA ILE A 241 1.46 17.89 -8.72
C ILE A 241 2.25 19.15 -9.07
N THR A 242 2.70 19.87 -8.05
CA THR A 242 3.50 21.10 -8.18
C THR A 242 4.89 21.02 -7.56
N ASP A 243 5.11 20.09 -6.62
CA ASP A 243 6.43 19.89 -6.02
C ASP A 243 7.37 19.17 -6.99
N ILE A 244 8.67 19.46 -6.90
CA ILE A 244 9.72 18.80 -7.68
C ILE A 244 10.81 18.27 -6.74
N ASP A 245 11.71 17.46 -7.28
CA ASP A 245 12.79 16.77 -6.56
C ASP A 245 12.27 15.84 -5.44
N ARG A 246 11.21 15.08 -5.75
CA ARG A 246 10.48 14.21 -4.82
C ARG A 246 9.84 13.00 -5.51
N TYR A 247 9.70 11.90 -4.79
CA TYR A 247 8.88 10.76 -5.19
C TYR A 247 7.42 10.96 -4.84
N PHE A 248 6.55 10.80 -5.82
CA PHE A 248 5.09 10.82 -5.67
C PHE A 248 4.57 9.40 -5.66
N LEU A 249 3.83 9.07 -4.61
CA LEU A 249 3.33 7.74 -4.33
C LEU A 249 1.80 7.75 -4.43
N PRO A 250 1.17 6.95 -5.30
CA PRO A 250 -0.28 6.90 -5.38
C PRO A 250 -0.86 6.39 -4.06
N ILE A 251 -1.95 7.01 -3.60
CA ILE A 251 -2.68 6.60 -2.38
C ILE A 251 -3.42 5.29 -2.62
N LYS A 252 -4.07 5.13 -3.78
CA LYS A 252 -4.82 3.92 -4.14
C LYS A 252 -3.89 2.89 -4.80
N TRP A 253 -3.76 1.72 -4.17
CA TRP A 253 -2.96 0.60 -4.67
C TRP A 253 -3.55 -0.05 -5.92
N ASN A 254 -4.88 0.02 -6.11
CA ASN A 254 -5.59 -0.61 -7.22
C ASN A 254 -5.71 0.28 -8.46
N GLN A 255 -5.01 1.41 -8.52
CA GLN A 255 -5.22 2.43 -9.57
C GLN A 255 -4.01 2.75 -10.42
N ALA A 256 -2.85 2.11 -10.30
CA ALA A 256 -1.69 2.64 -10.99
C ALA A 256 -0.89 1.57 -11.72
N GLY A 257 -0.74 1.70 -13.03
CA GLY A 257 0.27 0.98 -13.79
C GLY A 257 1.71 1.39 -13.42
N TYR A 258 1.91 2.20 -12.36
CA TYR A 258 3.18 2.61 -11.78
C TYR A 258 3.07 2.61 -10.25
N ASP A 259 4.19 2.46 -9.56
CA ASP A 259 4.27 2.44 -8.10
C ASP A 259 4.78 3.76 -7.51
N ALA A 260 5.49 4.55 -8.32
CA ALA A 260 5.97 5.87 -7.97
C ALA A 260 6.25 6.74 -9.19
N VAL A 261 6.23 8.06 -9.03
CA VAL A 261 6.69 9.03 -10.04
C VAL A 261 7.75 9.95 -9.42
N TYR A 262 8.93 10.01 -10.01
CA TYR A 262 9.97 10.97 -9.64
C TYR A 262 9.95 12.15 -10.61
N ILE A 263 9.82 13.36 -10.07
CA ILE A 263 9.79 14.60 -10.86
C ILE A 263 11.04 15.39 -10.53
N VAL A 264 11.83 15.72 -11.54
CA VAL A 264 13.08 16.46 -11.39
C VAL A 264 13.20 17.53 -12.48
N PHE A 265 13.83 18.65 -12.13
CA PHE A 265 14.18 19.67 -13.13
C PHE A 265 15.50 19.30 -13.81
N ASP A 266 15.46 19.14 -15.13
CA ASP A 266 16.67 19.00 -15.94
C ASP A 266 17.23 20.39 -16.22
N GLU A 267 18.27 20.76 -15.48
CA GLU A 267 18.95 22.06 -15.63
C GLU A 267 19.52 22.27 -17.04
N THR A 268 19.93 21.19 -17.71
CA THR A 268 20.54 21.28 -19.05
C THR A 268 19.52 21.62 -20.12
N LYS A 269 18.29 21.10 -19.98
CA LYS A 269 17.18 21.37 -20.90
C LYS A 269 16.27 22.51 -20.42
N SER A 270 16.44 22.96 -19.18
CA SER A 270 15.54 23.89 -18.49
C SER A 270 14.08 23.43 -18.52
N ARG A 271 13.85 22.12 -18.35
CA ARG A 271 12.54 21.46 -18.45
C ARG A 271 12.41 20.35 -17.41
N LEU A 272 11.18 20.00 -17.06
CA LEU A 272 10.89 18.91 -16.12
C LEU A 272 11.04 17.54 -16.78
N ARG A 273 11.58 16.60 -16.03
CA ARG A 273 11.68 15.18 -16.38
C ARG A 273 10.86 14.38 -15.39
N TYR A 274 9.99 13.52 -15.92
CA TYR A 274 9.11 12.63 -15.16
C TYR A 274 9.59 11.21 -15.35
N ILE A 275 9.86 10.52 -14.25
CA ILE A 275 10.31 9.13 -14.26
C ILE A 275 9.29 8.32 -13.48
N PHE A 276 8.44 7.62 -14.21
CA PHE A 276 7.50 6.68 -13.64
C PHE A 276 8.22 5.36 -13.36
N LEU A 277 8.06 4.85 -12.15
CA LEU A 277 8.65 3.59 -11.71
C LEU A 277 7.55 2.54 -11.66
N GLN A 278 7.76 1.43 -12.35
CA GLN A 278 6.92 0.24 -12.27
C GLN A 278 7.79 -0.89 -11.73
N ILE A 279 7.57 -1.24 -10.47
CA ILE A 279 8.42 -2.11 -9.68
C ILE A 279 7.83 -3.51 -9.71
N THR A 280 8.61 -4.52 -10.10
CA THR A 280 8.09 -5.88 -10.18
C THR A 280 9.16 -6.95 -10.00
N ARG A 281 8.75 -8.08 -9.43
CA ARG A 281 9.53 -9.33 -9.40
C ARG A 281 9.20 -10.28 -10.55
N ALA A 282 8.14 -10.01 -11.31
CA ALA A 282 7.75 -10.87 -12.41
C ALA A 282 8.72 -10.72 -13.59
N ASN A 283 8.92 -11.79 -14.37
CA ASN A 283 9.77 -11.74 -15.58
C ASN A 283 9.09 -10.98 -16.74
N THR A 284 7.80 -10.72 -16.62
CA THR A 284 6.98 -9.94 -17.55
C THR A 284 5.96 -9.17 -16.74
N HIS A 285 5.62 -7.96 -17.19
CA HIS A 285 4.57 -7.18 -16.55
C HIS A 285 3.63 -6.60 -17.60
N SER A 286 2.34 -6.59 -17.28
CA SER A 286 1.33 -5.91 -18.08
C SER A 286 1.41 -4.41 -17.81
N PHE A 287 1.34 -3.58 -18.85
CA PHE A 287 1.21 -2.15 -18.69
C PHE A 287 -0.25 -1.76 -18.84
N ILE A 288 -0.74 -1.00 -17.86
CA ILE A 288 -2.08 -0.44 -17.86
C ILE A 288 -1.89 1.07 -18.08
N PRO A 289 -2.19 1.59 -19.29
CA PRO A 289 -1.87 2.97 -19.69
C PRO A 289 -2.72 4.04 -19.01
N GLU A 290 -3.98 3.73 -18.70
CA GLU A 290 -4.98 4.72 -18.30
C GLU A 290 -4.55 5.57 -17.08
N PRO A 291 -3.95 5.00 -16.01
CA PRO A 291 -3.45 5.76 -14.88
C PRO A 291 -2.28 6.70 -15.22
N PHE A 292 -1.44 6.34 -16.18
CA PHE A 292 -0.32 7.20 -16.62
C PHE A 292 -0.87 8.42 -17.32
N VAL A 293 -1.77 8.21 -18.27
CA VAL A 293 -2.40 9.27 -19.06
C VAL A 293 -3.14 10.27 -18.17
N GLN A 294 -3.81 9.80 -17.12
CA GLN A 294 -4.45 10.68 -16.13
C GLN A 294 -3.44 11.63 -15.47
N VAL A 295 -2.31 11.12 -14.99
CA VAL A 295 -1.26 11.96 -14.40
C VAL A 295 -0.68 12.91 -15.45
N LEU A 296 -0.37 12.42 -16.66
CA LEU A 296 0.19 13.24 -17.72
C LEU A 296 -0.76 14.37 -18.16
N HIS A 297 -2.07 14.11 -18.22
CA HIS A 297 -3.07 15.14 -18.49
C HIS A 297 -3.09 16.22 -17.41
N LEU A 298 -3.11 15.84 -16.13
CA LEU A 298 -3.02 16.82 -15.04
C LEU A 298 -1.77 17.71 -15.16
N LEU A 299 -0.65 17.14 -15.59
CA LEU A 299 0.59 17.88 -15.80
C LEU A 299 0.52 18.81 -17.02
N GLY A 300 -0.08 18.34 -18.12
CA GLY A 300 -0.33 19.12 -19.34
C GLY A 300 -1.25 20.32 -19.10
N GLU A 301 -2.33 20.13 -18.35
CA GLU A 301 -3.27 21.21 -17.99
C GLU A 301 -2.60 22.32 -17.17
N ASN A 302 -1.64 21.95 -16.31
CA ASN A 302 -0.87 22.90 -15.51
C ASN A 302 0.21 23.66 -16.29
N LYS A 303 0.29 23.47 -17.62
CA LYS A 303 1.28 24.12 -18.53
C LYS A 303 2.72 23.99 -18.04
N GLN A 304 3.03 22.87 -17.38
CA GLN A 304 4.38 22.60 -16.92
C GLN A 304 5.30 22.42 -18.13
N SER A 305 6.53 22.94 -18.04
CA SER A 305 7.53 22.83 -19.11
C SER A 305 8.14 21.43 -19.10
N VAL A 306 7.39 20.44 -19.57
CA VAL A 306 7.79 19.02 -19.58
C VAL A 306 8.76 18.77 -20.73
N GLY A 307 9.94 18.22 -20.44
CA GLY A 307 11.00 17.89 -21.41
C GLY A 307 11.15 16.42 -21.71
N ALA A 308 10.90 15.56 -20.72
CA ALA A 308 11.01 14.11 -20.87
C ALA A 308 10.02 13.37 -19.98
N VAL A 309 9.46 12.28 -20.49
CA VAL A 309 8.60 11.34 -19.77
C VAL A 309 9.16 9.93 -19.94
N GLU A 310 9.45 9.27 -18.83
CA GLU A 310 10.12 7.97 -18.85
C GLU A 310 9.36 6.94 -18.01
N LEU A 311 9.32 5.70 -18.52
CA LEU A 311 8.80 4.55 -17.81
C LEU A 311 9.95 3.59 -17.50
N TRP A 312 10.22 3.38 -16.23
CA TRP A 312 11.29 2.50 -15.76
C TRP A 312 10.70 1.28 -15.08
N PHE A 313 10.92 0.11 -15.67
CA PHE A 313 10.66 -1.16 -15.02
C PHE A 313 11.80 -1.47 -14.04
N VAL A 314 11.51 -1.45 -12.74
CA VAL A 314 12.48 -1.73 -11.68
C VAL A 314 12.34 -3.18 -11.26
N VAL A 315 13.39 -3.96 -11.47
CA VAL A 315 13.38 -5.42 -11.24
C VAL A 315 14.58 -5.86 -10.41
N PRO A 316 14.54 -7.02 -9.74
CA PRO A 316 15.73 -7.61 -9.13
C PRO A 316 16.85 -7.78 -10.17
N GLN A 317 18.08 -7.42 -9.79
CA GLN A 317 19.26 -7.54 -10.67
C GLN A 317 19.43 -8.95 -11.23
N ALA A 318 19.01 -9.98 -10.48
CA ALA A 318 19.05 -11.39 -10.89
C ALA A 318 18.20 -11.71 -12.12
N ILE A 319 17.12 -10.97 -12.36
CA ILE A 319 16.21 -11.19 -13.50
C ILE A 319 16.35 -10.11 -14.58
N LEU A 320 17.21 -9.11 -14.39
CA LEU A 320 17.36 -7.97 -15.32
C LEU A 320 17.57 -8.39 -16.78
N SER A 321 18.42 -9.39 -17.02
CA SER A 321 18.70 -9.88 -18.37
C SER A 321 17.59 -10.74 -18.98
N GLN A 322 16.64 -11.20 -18.16
CA GLN A 322 15.54 -12.09 -18.53
C GLN A 322 14.21 -11.34 -18.62
N PHE A 323 14.13 -10.15 -18.01
CA PHE A 323 12.92 -9.34 -18.00
C PHE A 323 12.56 -8.87 -19.40
N SER A 324 11.28 -8.97 -19.72
CA SER A 324 10.76 -8.68 -21.05
C SER A 324 9.65 -7.62 -20.96
N THR A 325 9.87 -6.48 -21.59
CA THR A 325 8.89 -5.38 -21.71
C THR A 325 7.83 -5.64 -22.80
N ARG A 326 7.51 -6.90 -23.10
CA ARG A 326 6.63 -7.33 -24.22
C ARG A 326 5.34 -6.53 -24.40
N ALA A 327 4.82 -5.91 -23.35
CA ALA A 327 3.63 -5.10 -23.39
C ALA A 327 3.85 -3.67 -23.93
N VAL A 328 5.06 -3.10 -23.83
CA VAL A 328 5.36 -1.69 -24.16
C VAL A 328 6.82 -1.51 -24.59
N ASP A 329 7.02 -0.86 -25.73
CA ASP A 329 8.32 -0.32 -26.13
C ASP A 329 8.32 1.22 -26.14
N SER A 330 9.48 1.83 -26.37
CA SER A 330 9.60 3.30 -26.32
C SER A 330 8.80 4.01 -27.41
N LEU A 331 8.55 3.36 -28.55
CA LEU A 331 7.75 3.92 -29.64
C LEU A 331 6.26 3.86 -29.27
N SER A 332 5.77 2.69 -28.85
CA SER A 332 4.37 2.52 -28.45
C SER A 332 4.03 3.41 -27.25
N PHE A 333 4.94 3.54 -26.28
CA PHE A 333 4.76 4.44 -25.14
C PHE A 333 4.68 5.90 -25.56
N ARG A 334 5.47 6.31 -26.56
CA ARG A 334 5.42 7.67 -27.10
C ARG A 334 4.07 7.96 -27.73
N GLU A 335 3.70 7.14 -28.71
CA GLU A 335 2.57 7.40 -29.60
C GLU A 335 1.24 7.31 -28.86
N ASN A 336 1.11 6.36 -27.94
CA ASN A 336 -0.16 6.09 -27.27
C ASN A 336 -0.35 6.88 -25.98
N GLU A 337 0.74 7.28 -25.29
CA GLU A 337 0.65 7.90 -23.96
C GLU A 337 1.13 9.36 -23.98
N VAL A 338 2.37 9.59 -24.42
CA VAL A 338 3.02 10.91 -24.30
C VAL A 338 2.45 11.91 -25.31
N ASP A 339 2.33 11.52 -26.58
CA ASP A 339 1.83 12.41 -27.63
C ASP A 339 0.32 12.71 -27.45
N VAL A 340 -0.43 11.80 -26.81
CA VAL A 340 -1.84 12.01 -26.41
C VAL A 340 -1.96 13.06 -25.31
N ALA A 341 -1.09 13.00 -24.30
CA ALA A 341 -1.11 13.96 -23.19
C ALA A 341 -0.51 15.33 -23.56
N PHE A 342 0.46 15.36 -24.48
CA PHE A 342 1.16 16.58 -24.92
C PHE A 342 1.09 16.74 -26.45
N PRO A 343 -0.10 17.04 -27.02
CA PRO A 343 -0.24 17.19 -28.47
C PRO A 343 0.60 18.36 -28.98
N GLU A 344 1.32 18.16 -30.10
CA GLU A 344 2.07 19.25 -30.74
C GLU A 344 1.09 20.35 -31.19
N SER A 345 1.34 21.60 -30.77
CA SER A 345 0.52 22.74 -31.20
C SER A 345 0.69 22.94 -32.71
N SER A 346 -0.35 22.70 -33.49
CA SER A 346 -0.40 22.83 -34.95
C SER A 346 -0.38 24.30 -35.46
N GLY A 347 -0.03 25.26 -34.61
CA GLY A 347 0.08 26.68 -34.94
C GLY A 347 1.52 27.14 -35.00
N GLY A 348 2.01 27.51 -36.19
CA GLY A 348 3.34 28.02 -36.40
C GLY A 348 3.65 29.26 -35.55
N GLY A 349 4.85 29.31 -34.98
CA GLY A 349 5.37 30.56 -34.42
C GLY A 349 6.21 30.47 -33.15
N THR A 350 6.49 29.30 -32.57
CA THR A 350 7.59 29.10 -31.61
C THR A 350 7.83 27.60 -31.51
N SER A 351 9.08 27.16 -31.64
CA SER A 351 9.47 25.76 -31.44
C SER A 351 9.15 25.34 -30.01
N SER A 352 7.96 24.78 -29.79
CA SER A 352 7.70 23.92 -28.64
C SER A 352 8.59 22.70 -28.82
N ALA A 353 9.71 22.66 -28.11
CA ALA A 353 10.62 21.53 -28.18
C ALA A 353 9.85 20.24 -27.87
N LYS A 354 9.99 19.21 -28.70
CA LYS A 354 9.25 17.95 -28.55
C LYS A 354 9.52 17.33 -27.17
N VAL A 355 8.51 16.69 -26.58
CA VAL A 355 8.69 15.91 -25.35
C VAL A 355 9.42 14.61 -25.72
N GLU A 356 10.51 14.32 -25.02
CA GLU A 356 11.22 13.06 -25.16
C GLU A 356 10.52 11.95 -24.38
N SER A 357 10.55 10.73 -24.90
CA SER A 357 9.99 9.57 -24.22
C SER A 357 10.97 8.40 -24.23
N GLN A 358 10.98 7.64 -23.13
CA GLN A 358 11.84 6.46 -23.01
C GLN A 358 11.21 5.39 -22.13
N VAL A 359 11.34 4.13 -22.54
CA VAL A 359 11.10 2.96 -21.69
C VAL A 359 12.45 2.33 -21.35
N ALA A 360 12.70 2.08 -20.07
CA ALA A 360 13.93 1.49 -19.58
C ALA A 360 13.65 0.33 -18.61
N VAL A 361 14.61 -0.59 -18.51
CA VAL A 361 14.61 -1.64 -17.48
C VAL A 361 15.82 -1.44 -16.58
N VAL A 362 15.57 -1.45 -15.29
CA VAL A 362 16.54 -1.12 -14.26
C VAL A 362 16.62 -2.25 -13.24
N GLY A 363 17.81 -2.80 -13.08
CA GLY A 363 18.12 -3.79 -12.05
C GLY A 363 18.48 -3.12 -10.74
N VAL A 364 18.01 -3.67 -9.63
CA VAL A 364 18.44 -3.29 -8.28
C VAL A 364 19.04 -4.48 -7.53
N ASP A 365 20.11 -4.26 -6.77
CA ASP A 365 20.79 -5.29 -5.96
C ASP A 365 19.96 -5.68 -4.73
N TYR A 366 18.82 -6.29 -5.02
CA TYR A 366 17.90 -6.85 -4.04
C TYR A 366 18.31 -8.30 -3.76
N ARG A 367 18.76 -8.54 -2.52
CA ARG A 367 19.31 -9.84 -2.10
C ARG A 367 18.44 -10.58 -1.08
N CYS A 368 17.20 -10.14 -0.89
CA CYS A 368 16.30 -10.84 0.01
C CYS A 368 15.87 -12.15 -0.65
N THR A 369 16.46 -13.25 -0.17
CA THR A 369 16.00 -14.61 -0.43
C THR A 369 15.18 -15.05 0.78
N TRP A 370 13.88 -15.24 0.58
CA TRP A 370 12.98 -15.72 1.63
C TRP A 370 13.04 -17.27 1.70
N PRO A 371 12.99 -17.86 2.90
CA PRO A 371 13.05 -19.31 3.09
C PRO A 371 11.84 -20.07 2.53
#